data_AF-E2SBF4-F1
#
_entry.id   AF-E2SBF4-F1
#
_cell.length_a   1.000
_cell.length_b   1.000
_cell.length_c   1.000
_cell.angle_alpha   90.00
_cell.angle_beta   90.00
_cell.angle_gamma   90.00
#
_symmetry.space_group_name_H-M   'P 1'
#
loop_
_entity.id
_entity.type
_entity.pdbx_description
1 polymer ?
#
loop_
_entity_poly.entity_id
_entity_poly.type
_entity_poly.pdbx_seq_one_letter_code
_entity_poly.pdbx_strand_id
1 'polypeptide(L)'
;MGNAETKNLVEEIDDLRDHLADTIDELIDRTSPKSIARRALERVKARFVDESGSPRLETIVPVVAAVAGTVAAAVVIRRLTN
;
A
#
# COMPACT_ATOMS: atom_id res chain seq x y z
N MET A 1 21.87 -46.71 -19.77
CA MET A 1 22.35 -45.34 -20.00
C MET A 1 21.28 -44.28 -19.72
N GLY A 2 20.00 -44.46 -20.07
CA GLY A 2 18.95 -43.44 -19.84
C GLY A 2 18.70 -42.98 -18.39
N ASN A 3 18.87 -43.86 -17.40
CA ASN A 3 18.60 -43.49 -15.99
C ASN A 3 19.58 -42.44 -15.41
N ALA A 4 20.79 -42.32 -15.96
CA ALA A 4 21.76 -41.32 -15.52
C ALA A 4 21.40 -39.94 -16.07
N GLU A 5 20.97 -39.88 -17.34
CA GLU A 5 20.51 -38.66 -18.00
C GLU A 5 19.22 -38.12 -17.35
N THR A 6 18.28 -39.00 -16.98
CA THR A 6 17.08 -38.60 -16.22
C THR A 6 17.42 -38.05 -14.84
N LYS A 7 18.42 -38.62 -14.15
CA LYS A 7 18.85 -38.11 -12.83
C LYS A 7 19.45 -36.72 -12.93
N ASN A 8 20.32 -36.49 -13.90
CA ASN A 8 20.92 -35.18 -14.14
C ASN A 8 19.84 -34.14 -14.47
N LEU A 9 18.83 -34.50 -15.27
CA LEU A 9 17.73 -33.59 -15.58
C LEU A 9 16.89 -33.25 -14.34
N VAL A 10 16.64 -34.21 -13.44
CA VAL A 10 15.92 -33.95 -12.19
C VAL A 10 16.72 -33.02 -11.28
N GLU A 11 18.03 -33.23 -11.18
CA GLU A 11 18.95 -32.38 -10.42
C GLU A 11 18.96 -30.94 -10.97
N GLU A 12 19.08 -30.77 -12.29
CA GLU A 12 19.01 -29.45 -12.94
C GLU A 12 17.66 -28.75 -12.72
N ILE A 13 16.55 -29.51 -12.70
CA ILE A 13 15.23 -28.95 -12.41
C ILE A 13 15.15 -28.45 -10.97
N ASP A 14 15.68 -29.21 -10.01
CA ASP A 14 15.66 -28.81 -8.60
C ASP A 14 16.53 -27.55 -8.38
N ASP A 15 17.73 -27.49 -8.96
CA ASP A 15 18.58 -26.30 -8.94
C ASP A 15 17.88 -25.07 -9.55
N LEU A 16 17.20 -25.26 -10.69
CA LEU A 16 16.47 -24.17 -11.35
C LEU A 16 15.30 -23.68 -10.50
N ARG A 17 14.63 -24.58 -9.78
CA ARG A 17 13.50 -24.24 -8.89
C ARG A 17 13.98 -23.43 -7.69
N ASP A 18 15.12 -23.76 -7.12
CA ASP A 18 15.71 -23.00 -6.03
C ASP A 18 16.07 -21.58 -6.50
N HIS A 19 16.70 -21.45 -7.67
CA HIS A 19 16.98 -20.14 -8.27
C HIS A 19 15.72 -19.31 -8.58
N LEU A 20 14.65 -19.97 -9.05
CA LEU A 20 13.36 -19.30 -9.30
C LEU A 20 12.73 -18.84 -7.99
N ALA A 21 12.80 -19.64 -6.92
CA ALA A 21 12.30 -19.26 -5.60
C ALA A 21 13.03 -18.01 -5.07
N ASP A 22 14.36 -17.99 -5.14
CA ASP A 22 15.17 -16.83 -4.76
C ASP A 22 14.79 -15.57 -5.58
N THR A 23 14.64 -15.74 -6.90
CA THR A 23 14.25 -14.64 -7.79
C THR A 23 12.84 -14.13 -7.48
N ILE A 24 11.91 -15.03 -7.15
CA ILE A 24 10.53 -14.69 -6.79
C ILE A 24 10.52 -13.92 -5.46
N ASP A 25 11.27 -14.36 -4.45
CA ASP A 25 11.34 -13.67 -3.16
C ASP A 25 11.92 -12.25 -3.30
N GLU A 26 12.96 -12.07 -4.11
CA GLU A 26 13.51 -10.74 -4.41
C GLU A 26 12.48 -9.85 -5.14
N LEU A 27 11.74 -10.41 -6.10
CA LEU A 27 10.67 -9.70 -6.79
C LEU A 27 9.53 -9.33 -5.85
N ILE A 28 9.16 -10.20 -4.91
CA ILE A 28 8.12 -9.94 -3.92
C ILE A 28 8.55 -8.79 -2.99
N ASP A 29 9.80 -8.76 -2.53
CA ASP A 29 10.29 -7.68 -1.66
C ASP A 29 10.39 -6.34 -2.40
N ARG A 30 10.93 -6.35 -3.63
CA ARG A 30 11.07 -5.15 -4.47
C ARG A 30 9.74 -4.61 -4.97
N THR A 31 8.83 -5.51 -5.36
CA THR A 31 7.46 -5.17 -5.74
C THR A 31 6.57 -5.02 -4.52
N SER A 32 7.13 -5.14 -3.30
CA SER A 32 6.30 -5.17 -2.12
C SER A 32 5.45 -3.90 -2.07
N PRO A 33 4.13 -4.07 -1.87
CA PRO A 33 3.17 -2.97 -1.94
C PRO A 33 3.50 -1.87 -0.92
N LYS A 34 4.35 -2.15 0.07
CA LYS A 34 4.82 -1.20 1.08
C LYS A 34 5.47 0.04 0.48
N SER A 35 6.29 -0.09 -0.57
CA SER A 35 6.95 1.07 -1.19
C SER A 35 5.96 1.94 -1.97
N ILE A 36 4.97 1.31 -2.62
CA ILE A 36 3.90 1.98 -3.35
C ILE A 36 2.95 2.67 -2.37
N ALA A 37 2.53 1.98 -1.31
CA ALA A 37 1.69 2.50 -0.25
C ALA A 37 2.34 3.68 0.47
N ARG A 38 3.64 3.60 0.77
CA ARG A 38 4.39 4.71 1.37
C ARG A 38 4.40 5.93 0.46
N ARG A 39 4.67 5.76 -0.84
CA ARG A 39 4.60 6.86 -1.83
C ARG A 39 3.19 7.45 -1.92
N ALA A 40 2.15 6.62 -1.87
CA ALA A 40 0.76 7.09 -1.86
C ALA A 40 0.44 7.90 -0.60
N LEU A 41 0.85 7.43 0.57
CA LEU A 41 0.68 8.11 1.83
C LEU A 41 1.39 9.47 1.85
N GLU A 42 2.63 9.53 1.40
CA GLU A 42 3.38 10.80 1.31
C GLU A 42 2.69 11.80 0.40
N ARG A 43 2.14 11.36 -0.75
CA ARG A 43 1.35 12.23 -1.64
C ARG A 43 0.11 12.79 -0.94
N VAL A 44 -0.61 11.97 -0.17
CA VAL A 44 -1.78 12.43 0.60
C VAL A 44 -1.33 13.40 1.69
N LYS A 45 -0.28 13.06 2.44
CA LYS A 45 0.26 13.90 3.52
C LYS A 45 0.69 15.28 3.01
N ALA A 46 1.34 15.36 1.85
CA ALA A 46 1.77 16.61 1.24
C ALA A 46 0.61 17.58 0.91
N ARG A 47 -0.64 17.09 0.83
CA ARG A 47 -1.82 17.95 0.66
C ARG A 47 -2.19 18.68 1.95
N PHE A 48 -1.83 18.14 3.11
CA PHE A 48 -2.25 18.66 4.41
C PHE A 48 -1.07 19.15 5.26
N VAL A 49 0.16 18.84 4.89
CA VAL A 49 1.38 19.19 5.63
C VAL A 49 2.38 19.79 4.63
N ASP A 50 3.11 20.81 5.06
CA ASP A 50 4.15 21.45 4.27
C ASP A 50 5.52 20.77 4.41
N GLU A 51 6.51 21.31 3.72
CA GLU A 51 7.88 20.81 3.66
C GLU A 51 8.60 20.90 5.02
N SER A 52 8.16 21.80 5.91
CA SER A 52 8.67 21.95 7.28
C SER A 52 8.00 21.00 8.28
N GLY A 53 6.95 20.28 7.85
CA GLY A 53 6.13 19.45 8.72
C GLY A 53 4.96 20.21 9.37
N SER A 54 4.73 21.47 9.00
CA SER A 54 3.66 22.28 9.56
C SER A 54 2.31 21.99 8.87
N PRO A 55 1.19 21.97 9.61
CA PRO A 55 -0.12 21.75 9.02
C PRO A 55 -0.53 22.89 8.05
N ARG A 56 -1.03 22.54 6.86
CA ARG A 56 -1.59 23.46 5.88
C ARG A 56 -3.02 23.85 6.28
N LEU A 57 -3.14 24.88 7.11
CA LEU A 57 -4.43 25.34 7.64
C LEU A 57 -5.41 25.73 6.52
N GLU A 58 -4.94 26.31 5.42
CA GLU A 58 -5.76 26.62 4.25
C GLU A 58 -6.51 25.40 3.70
N THR A 59 -5.92 24.21 3.77
CA THR A 59 -6.53 22.97 3.28
C THR A 59 -7.27 22.22 4.38
N ILE A 60 -6.75 22.23 5.61
CA ILE A 60 -7.34 21.51 6.75
C ILE A 60 -8.65 22.16 7.20
N VAL A 61 -8.68 23.49 7.35
CA VAL A 61 -9.85 24.23 7.85
C VAL A 61 -11.13 23.93 7.07
N PRO A 62 -11.18 24.02 5.72
CA PRO A 62 -12.41 23.73 4.98
C PRO A 62 -12.84 22.26 5.09
N VAL A 63 -11.90 21.31 5.14
CA VAL A 63 -12.23 19.88 5.33
C VAL A 63 -12.86 19.64 6.69
N VAL A 64 -12.28 20.21 7.75
CA VAL A 64 -12.82 20.10 9.12
C VAL A 64 -14.21 20.75 9.19
N ALA A 65 -14.38 21.94 8.61
CA ALA A 65 -15.66 22.62 8.58
C ALA A 65 -16.73 21.80 7.84
N ALA A 66 -16.39 21.18 6.71
CA ALA A 66 -17.30 20.31 5.97
C ALA A 66 -17.74 19.10 6.80
N VAL A 67 -16.79 18.38 7.41
CA VAL A 67 -17.09 17.21 8.25
C VAL A 67 -17.96 17.61 9.44
N ALA A 68 -17.60 18.69 10.15
CA ALA A 68 -18.37 19.19 11.27
C ALA A 68 -19.81 19.56 10.85
N GLY A 69 -19.95 20.24 9.70
CA GLY A 69 -21.26 20.58 9.14
C GLY A 69 -22.10 19.35 8.79
N THR A 70 -21.50 18.32 8.17
CA THR A 70 -22.19 17.06 7.85
C THR A 70 -22.66 16.35 9.11
N VAL A 71 -21.80 16.26 10.14
CA VAL A 71 -22.16 15.63 11.42
C VAL A 71 -23.29 16.41 12.11
N ALA A 72 -23.18 17.74 12.17
CA ALA A 72 -24.23 18.58 12.75
C ALA A 72 -25.57 18.39 12.03
N ALA A 73 -25.57 18.38 10.69
CA ALA A 73 -26.76 18.15 9.89
C ALA A 73 -27.37 16.75 10.16
N ALA A 74 -26.54 15.71 10.22
CA ALA A 74 -27.00 14.35 10.52
C ALA A 74 -27.64 14.24 11.90
N VAL A 75 -27.07 14.91 12.92
CA VAL A 75 -27.63 14.96 14.28
C VAL A 75 -28.98 15.68 14.29
N VAL A 76 -29.10 16.82 13.61
CA VAL A 76 -30.37 17.56 13.50
C VAL A 76 -31.44 16.70 12.85
N ILE A 77 -31.13 16.03 11.73
CA ILE A 77 -32.07 15.13 11.04
C ILE A 77 -32.52 14.00 11.95
N ARG A 78 -31.57 13.36 12.66
CA ARG A 78 -31.88 12.26 13.59
C ARG A 78 -32.77 12.73 14.74
N ARG A 79 -32.60 13.96 15.22
CA ARG A 79 -33.46 14.55 16.26
C ARG A 79 -34.88 14.86 15.78
N LEU A 80 -35.05 15.14 14.49
CA LEU A 80 -36.37 15.44 13.91
C LEU A 80 -37.14 14.16 13.51
N THR A 81 -36.43 13.06 13.31
CA THR A 81 -37.03 11.77 12.86
C THR A 81 -37.38 10.84 14.02
N ASN A 82 -36.70 10.97 15.16
CA ASN A 82 -36.99 10.25 16.41
C ASN A 82 -37.94 11.05 17.30
#